data_AF-A0A2Z6LMI2-F1
#
_entry.id   AF-A0A2Z6LMI2-F1
#
_cell.length_a   1.000
_cell.length_b   1.000
_cell.length_c   1.000
_cell.angle_alpha   90.00
_cell.angle_beta   90.00
_cell.angle_gamma   90.00
#
_symmetry.space_group_name_H-M   'P 1'
#
loop_
_entity.id
_entity.type
_entity.pdbx_description
1 polymer ?
#
loop_
_entity_poly.entity_id
_entity_poly.type
_entity_poly.pdbx_seq_one_letter_code
_entity_poly.pdbx_strand_id
1 'polypeptide(L)'
;MEAILVLTNAGEMKNVVTKINGGDLEKEKKFFRIQVSKSKKPLFFYLNLAKKHLKMDHDVELCALGTAIPTVIIITEILKRDGWGIEKSIMASTIDAREDKEGRRIPPKAKLDILLGKAKSGDQSTEASTSTEE
;
A
#
# COMPACT_ATOMS: atom_id res chain seq x y z
N MET A 1 -21.99 1.37 -14.98
CA MET A 1 -20.91 0.91 -15.88
C MET A 1 -19.66 1.70 -15.51
N GLU A 2 -18.51 1.14 -15.13
CA GLU A 2 -18.03 -0.24 -15.08
C GLU A 2 -17.43 -0.50 -13.68
N ALA A 3 -17.74 -1.67 -13.12
CA ALA A 3 -17.06 -2.21 -11.95
C ALA A 3 -15.91 -3.09 -12.45
N ILE A 4 -14.71 -2.90 -11.92
CA ILE A 4 -13.67 -3.92 -11.99
C ILE A 4 -13.28 -4.23 -10.55
N LEU A 5 -13.91 -5.30 -10.06
CA LEU A 5 -13.50 -6.06 -8.88
C LEU A 5 -12.31 -6.93 -9.29
N VAL A 6 -11.23 -6.94 -8.51
CA VAL A 6 -10.24 -8.02 -8.56
C VAL A 6 -10.17 -8.65 -7.17
N LEU A 7 -10.89 -9.75 -6.99
CA LEU A 7 -10.74 -10.66 -5.86
C LEU A 7 -9.50 -11.54 -6.12
N THR A 8 -8.59 -11.61 -5.15
CA THR A 8 -7.66 -12.75 -5.04
C THR A 8 -7.66 -13.24 -3.59
N ASN A 9 -7.65 -14.57 -3.46
CA ASN A 9 -8.03 -15.35 -2.30
C ASN A 9 -7.20 -15.17 -1.01
N ALA A 10 -7.92 -15.34 0.10
CA ALA A 10 -7.51 -15.81 1.43
C ALA A 10 -6.59 -14.90 2.28
N GLY A 11 -7.23 -14.25 3.26
CA GLY A 11 -6.59 -13.53 4.36
C GLY A 11 -7.48 -12.39 4.84
N GLU A 12 -8.61 -12.73 5.47
CA GLU A 12 -9.50 -11.75 6.11
C GLU A 12 -8.69 -10.84 7.05
N MET A 13 -8.50 -9.58 6.69
CA MET A 13 -8.31 -8.52 7.67
C MET A 13 -9.68 -7.92 7.91
N LYS A 14 -10.32 -8.44 8.95
CA LYS A 14 -11.60 -7.98 9.47
C LYS A 14 -11.50 -6.48 9.73
N ASN A 15 -12.50 -5.73 9.29
CA ASN A 15 -12.73 -4.36 9.72
C ASN A 15 -12.71 -4.34 11.26
N VAL A 16 -11.63 -3.83 11.85
CA VAL A 16 -11.58 -3.59 13.29
C VAL A 16 -12.45 -2.37 13.55
N VAL A 17 -13.73 -2.61 13.77
CA VAL A 17 -14.62 -1.64 14.41
C VAL A 17 -14.26 -1.64 15.89
N THR A 18 -13.39 -0.72 16.30
CA THR A 18 -13.34 -0.31 17.71
C THR A 18 -14.63 0.43 18.01
N LYS A 19 -15.62 -0.27 18.57
CA LYS A 19 -16.79 0.38 19.17
C LYS A 19 -16.32 1.27 20.32
N ILE A 20 -16.27 2.57 20.09
CA ILE A 20 -16.25 3.59 21.15
C ILE A 20 -17.64 4.21 21.21
N ASN A 21 -18.28 4.07 22.37
CA ASN A 21 -19.56 4.69 22.67
C ASN A 21 -19.36 6.21 22.73
N GLY A 22 -19.91 6.94 21.75
CA GLY A 22 -19.90 8.39 21.73
C GLY A 22 -19.91 8.89 20.29
N GLY A 23 -20.96 9.60 19.91
CA GLY A 23 -21.29 9.91 18.53
C GLY A 23 -20.19 10.58 17.73
N ASP A 24 -19.74 9.90 16.68
CA ASP A 24 -19.43 10.47 15.38
C ASP A 24 -19.57 9.34 14.36
N LEU A 25 -20.32 9.58 13.28
CA LEU A 25 -20.39 8.67 12.14
C LEU A 25 -19.04 8.73 11.42
N GLU A 26 -18.07 7.97 11.91
CA GLU A 26 -16.80 7.79 11.20
C GLU A 26 -17.13 7.19 9.83
N LYS A 27 -16.95 7.99 8.77
CA LYS A 27 -17.04 7.51 7.40
C LYS A 27 -16.08 6.34 7.27
N GLU A 28 -16.60 5.15 6.97
CA GLU A 28 -15.77 3.96 6.74
C GLU A 28 -14.67 4.30 5.72
N LYS A 29 -13.42 4.37 6.20
CA LYS A 29 -12.27 4.57 5.33
C LYS A 29 -12.08 3.31 4.52
N LYS A 30 -12.45 3.39 3.24
CA LYS A 30 -12.23 2.31 2.29
C LYS A 30 -10.72 2.11 2.07
N PHE A 31 -10.35 0.85 1.93
CA PHE A 31 -8.99 0.40 1.69
C PHE A 31 -8.85 -0.11 0.26
N PHE A 32 -7.87 0.38 -0.48
CA PHE A 32 -7.62 -0.02 -1.87
C PHE A 32 -6.25 -0.67 -2.00
N ARG A 33 -6.27 -1.94 -2.39
CA ARG A 33 -5.05 -2.69 -2.66
C ARG A 33 -4.67 -2.62 -4.13
N ILE A 34 -3.43 -2.23 -4.40
CA ILE A 34 -2.85 -2.13 -5.74
C ILE A 34 -1.72 -3.15 -5.85
N GLN A 35 -1.93 -4.17 -6.68
CA GLN A 35 -0.88 -5.12 -7.01
C GLN A 35 -0.02 -4.60 -8.16
N VAL A 36 1.24 -4.30 -7.84
CA VAL A 36 2.22 -3.80 -8.79
C VAL A 36 2.97 -4.96 -9.44
N SER A 37 3.10 -4.87 -10.75
CA SER A 37 3.86 -5.82 -11.56
C SER A 37 4.63 -5.08 -12.65
N LYS A 38 5.90 -5.42 -12.85
CA LYS A 38 6.80 -4.69 -13.75
C LYS A 38 6.38 -4.73 -15.22
N SER A 39 5.83 -5.86 -15.69
CA SER A 39 5.58 -6.11 -17.11
C SER A 39 4.14 -5.83 -17.56
N LYS A 40 3.18 -5.63 -16.64
CA LYS A 40 1.76 -5.46 -17.05
C LYS A 40 1.40 -4.02 -17.37
N LYS A 41 1.95 -3.04 -16.64
CA LYS A 41 1.58 -1.62 -16.75
C LYS A 41 2.80 -0.73 -16.49
N PRO A 42 2.87 0.47 -17.11
CA PRO A 42 3.95 1.42 -16.86
C PRO A 42 3.89 1.97 -15.43
N LEU A 43 5.02 2.48 -14.93
CA LEU A 43 5.13 3.01 -13.56
C LEU A 43 4.07 4.08 -13.24
N PHE A 44 3.88 5.03 -14.15
CA PHE A 44 2.93 6.15 -13.97
C PHE A 44 1.46 5.70 -13.85
N PHE A 45 1.11 4.52 -14.36
CA PHE A 45 -0.23 3.98 -14.18
C PHE A 45 -0.54 3.74 -12.70
N TYR A 46 0.37 3.05 -12.00
CA TYR A 46 0.22 2.75 -10.58
C TYR A 46 0.30 4.01 -9.72
N LEU A 47 1.19 4.94 -10.09
CA LEU A 47 1.29 6.24 -9.41
C LEU A 47 -0.02 7.03 -9.49
N ASN A 48 -0.60 7.16 -10.68
CA ASN A 48 -1.84 7.90 -10.88
C ASN A 48 -3.04 7.24 -10.21
N LEU A 49 -3.07 5.90 -10.17
CA LEU A 49 -4.09 5.14 -9.45
C LEU A 49 -4.01 5.40 -7.94
N ALA A 50 -2.80 5.34 -7.36
CA ALA A 50 -2.58 5.66 -5.95
C ALA A 50 -3.00 7.11 -5.64
N LYS A 51 -2.58 8.09 -6.47
CA LYS A 51 -3.01 9.50 -6.33
C LYS A 51 -4.53 9.64 -6.35
N LYS A 52 -5.24 8.92 -7.23
CA LYS A 52 -6.71 8.94 -7.30
C LYS A 52 -7.35 8.46 -6.00
N HIS A 53 -6.88 7.35 -5.44
CA HIS A 53 -7.44 6.80 -4.20
C HIS A 53 -7.10 7.66 -2.96
N LEU A 54 -5.86 8.17 -2.86
CA LEU A 54 -5.47 9.08 -1.78
C LEU A 54 -6.27 10.40 -1.82
N LYS A 55 -6.59 10.93 -3.01
CA LYS A 55 -7.46 12.11 -3.16
C LYS A 55 -8.83 11.90 -2.50
N MET A 56 -9.39 10.71 -2.65
CA MET A 56 -10.69 10.31 -2.09
C MET A 56 -10.65 9.97 -0.58
N ASP A 57 -9.52 10.25 0.09
CA ASP A 57 -9.29 9.93 1.52
C ASP A 57 -9.40 8.43 1.82
N HIS A 58 -9.00 7.62 0.84
CA HIS A 58 -8.87 6.19 1.00
C HIS A 58 -7.43 5.81 1.32
N ASP A 59 -7.27 4.78 2.12
CA ASP A 59 -5.96 4.18 2.35
C ASP A 59 -5.60 3.28 1.17
N VAL A 60 -4.32 3.30 0.78
CA VAL A 60 -3.81 2.59 -0.38
C VAL A 60 -2.72 1.63 0.06
N GLU A 61 -2.89 0.35 -0.23
CA GLU A 61 -1.86 -0.68 -0.03
C GLU A 61 -1.19 -1.00 -1.36
N LEU A 62 0.11 -0.76 -1.45
CA LEU A 62 0.93 -1.11 -2.60
C LEU A 62 1.61 -2.46 -2.35
N CYS A 63 1.28 -3.47 -3.15
CA CYS A 63 1.83 -4.82 -3.02
C CYS A 63 2.70 -5.18 -4.22
N ALA A 64 3.89 -5.72 -3.99
CA ALA A 64 4.78 -6.23 -5.05
C ALA A 64 5.45 -7.55 -4.68
N LEU A 65 5.81 -8.32 -5.71
CA LEU A 65 6.56 -9.56 -5.59
C LEU A 65 7.86 -9.50 -6.38
N GLY A 66 8.95 -9.99 -5.78
CA GLY A 66 10.26 -10.15 -6.41
C GLY A 66 10.72 -8.89 -7.15
N THR A 67 10.89 -9.00 -8.47
CA THR A 67 11.44 -7.91 -9.31
C THR A 67 10.54 -6.67 -9.43
N ALA A 68 9.29 -6.72 -8.96
CA ALA A 68 8.40 -5.57 -8.91
C ALA A 68 8.56 -4.71 -7.63
N ILE A 69 9.28 -5.20 -6.62
CA ILE A 69 9.49 -4.51 -5.34
C ILE A 69 10.11 -3.10 -5.53
N PRO A 70 11.16 -2.92 -6.35
CA PRO A 70 11.74 -1.60 -6.58
C PRO A 70 10.71 -0.57 -7.10
N THR A 71 9.77 -1.01 -7.94
CA THR A 71 8.72 -0.14 -8.48
C THR A 71 7.80 0.38 -7.37
N VAL A 72 7.43 -0.45 -6.41
CA VAL A 72 6.61 -0.02 -5.26
C VAL A 72 7.36 1.00 -4.41
N ILE A 73 8.64 0.75 -4.12
CA ILE A 73 9.49 1.68 -3.36
C ILE A 73 9.53 3.05 -4.07
N ILE A 74 9.79 3.07 -5.37
CA ILE A 74 9.83 4.31 -6.16
C ILE A 74 8.48 5.05 -6.10
N ILE A 75 7.36 4.34 -6.25
CA ILE A 75 6.04 4.96 -6.19
C ILE A 75 5.77 5.56 -4.80
N THR A 76 6.06 4.81 -3.74
CA THR A 76 5.93 5.27 -2.35
C THR A 76 6.76 6.53 -2.11
N GLU A 77 8.02 6.53 -2.54
CA GLU A 77 8.92 7.67 -2.37
C GLU A 77 8.43 8.92 -3.13
N ILE A 78 7.92 8.75 -4.36
CA ILE A 78 7.32 9.86 -5.12
C ILE A 78 6.08 10.39 -4.38
N LEU A 79 5.20 9.52 -3.86
CA LEU A 79 3.98 9.93 -3.18
C LEU A 79 4.25 10.68 -1.88
N LYS A 80 5.25 10.27 -1.09
CA LYS A 80 5.68 10.99 0.12
C LYS A 80 6.31 12.34 -0.23
N ARG A 81 7.24 12.35 -1.18
CA ARG A 81 7.96 13.57 -1.61
C ARG A 81 7.02 14.66 -2.14
N ASP A 82 6.04 14.26 -2.95
CA ASP A 82 5.04 15.17 -3.50
C ASP A 82 3.93 15.56 -2.48
N GLY A 83 3.97 15.00 -1.26
CA GLY A 83 2.97 15.26 -0.21
C GLY A 83 1.58 14.64 -0.48
N TRP A 84 1.48 13.57 -1.27
CA TRP A 84 0.21 12.87 -1.52
C TRP A 84 -0.19 11.93 -0.38
N GLY A 85 0.80 11.31 0.27
CA GLY A 85 0.52 10.29 1.27
C GLY A 85 1.62 10.16 2.32
N ILE A 86 1.22 9.62 3.46
CA ILE A 86 2.07 9.27 4.59
C ILE A 86 2.03 7.75 4.74
N GLU A 87 3.19 7.17 4.99
CA GLU A 87 3.37 5.78 5.34
C GLU A 87 2.69 5.46 6.68
N LYS A 88 1.87 4.42 6.68
CA LYS A 88 1.26 3.86 7.90
C LYS A 88 1.92 2.56 8.34
N SER A 89 2.26 1.70 7.37
CA SER A 89 2.95 0.44 7.65
C SER A 89 3.74 -0.04 6.45
N ILE A 90 4.83 -0.74 6.73
CA ILE A 90 5.67 -1.43 5.75
C ILE A 90 5.81 -2.88 6.22
N MET A 91 5.40 -3.83 5.38
CA MET A 91 5.50 -5.25 5.67
C MET A 91 6.27 -5.96 4.57
N ALA A 92 7.41 -6.55 4.95
CA ALA A 92 8.17 -7.44 4.09
C ALA A 92 7.91 -8.89 4.54
N SER A 93 7.65 -9.77 3.57
CA SER A 93 7.41 -11.19 3.82
C SER A 93 7.96 -12.04 2.67
N THR A 94 7.92 -13.35 2.84
CA THR A 94 8.25 -14.30 1.77
C THR A 94 7.02 -15.14 1.48
N ILE A 95 6.67 -15.30 0.20
CA ILE A 95 5.66 -16.27 -0.22
C ILE A 95 6.37 -17.60 -0.42
N ASP A 96 5.89 -18.62 0.28
CA ASP A 96 6.44 -19.98 0.26
C ASP A 96 6.38 -20.62 -1.13
N ALA A 97 7.29 -21.57 -1.32
CA ALA A 97 7.33 -22.39 -2.52
C ALA A 97 6.03 -23.20 -2.67
N ARG A 98 5.41 -23.12 -3.85
CA ARG A 98 4.23 -23.91 -4.23
C ARG A 98 4.51 -24.63 -5.54
N GLU A 99 3.81 -25.71 -5.82
CA GLU A 99 3.89 -26.36 -7.13
C GLU A 99 2.95 -25.66 -8.12
N ASP A 100 3.41 -25.44 -9.35
CA ASP A 100 2.56 -25.01 -10.45
C ASP A 100 1.69 -26.16 -10.98
N LYS A 101 0.81 -25.87 -11.96
CA LYS A 101 -0.06 -26.89 -12.57
C LYS A 101 0.72 -27.96 -13.33
N GLU A 102 1.99 -27.71 -13.64
CA GLU A 102 2.90 -28.64 -14.31
C GLU A 102 3.82 -29.39 -13.31
N GLY A 103 3.59 -29.27 -12.00
CA GLY A 103 4.36 -29.95 -10.94
C GLY A 103 5.75 -29.36 -10.71
N ARG A 104 6.06 -28.18 -11.28
CA ARG A 104 7.33 -27.50 -11.05
C ARG A 104 7.25 -26.70 -9.75
N ARG A 105 8.30 -26.81 -8.92
CA ARG A 105 8.42 -25.99 -7.71
C ARG A 105 8.64 -24.53 -8.08
N ILE A 106 7.65 -23.69 -7.75
CA ILE A 106 7.78 -22.23 -7.80
C ILE A 106 8.69 -21.82 -6.64
N PRO A 107 9.83 -21.18 -6.90
CA PRO A 107 10.74 -20.75 -5.84
C PRO A 107 10.06 -19.69 -4.95
N PRO A 108 10.45 -19.59 -3.67
CA PRO A 108 9.91 -18.60 -2.78
C PRO A 108 10.18 -17.18 -3.31
N LYS A 109 9.21 -16.29 -3.16
CA LYS A 109 9.32 -14.90 -3.64
C LYS A 109 9.17 -13.92 -2.50
N ALA A 110 10.08 -12.96 -2.41
CA ALA A 110 9.91 -11.82 -1.54
C ALA A 110 8.63 -11.07 -1.92
N LYS A 111 7.89 -10.62 -0.91
CA LYS A 111 6.68 -9.80 -0.99
C LYS A 111 6.90 -8.56 -0.15
N LEU A 112 6.53 -7.40 -0.70
CA LEU A 112 6.50 -6.14 0.00
C LEU A 112 5.10 -5.54 -0.11
N ASP A 113 4.53 -5.18 1.03
CA ASP A 113 3.26 -4.46 1.14
C ASP A 113 3.52 -3.14 1.89
N ILE A 114 3.09 -2.01 1.31
CA ILE A 114 3.22 -0.68 1.93
C ILE A 114 1.83 -0.06 2.01
N LEU A 115 1.39 0.30 3.21
CA LEU A 115 0.16 1.03 3.44
C LEU A 115 0.41 2.53 3.51
N LEU A 116 -0.32 3.28 2.68
CA LEU A 116 -0.29 4.73 2.62
C LEU A 116 -1.64 5.30 3.01
N GLY A 117 -1.63 6.31 3.88
CA GLY A 117 -2.77 7.19 4.14
C GLY A 117 -2.61 8.53 3.44
N LYS A 118 -3.72 9.27 3.27
CA LYS A 118 -3.67 10.64 2.74
C LYS A 118 -2.87 11.56 3.67
N ALA A 119 -1.96 12.35 3.10
CA ALA A 119 -1.25 13.36 3.87
C ALA A 119 -2.22 14.48 4.30
N LYS A 120 -2.24 14.81 5.60
CA LYS A 120 -2.89 16.02 6.09
C LYS A 120 -1.95 17.20 5.91
N SER A 121 -2.50 18.39 5.69
CA SER A 121 -1.77 19.63 5.38
C SER A 121 -0.83 20.14 6.49
N GLY A 122 -0.51 19.34 7.52
CA GLY A 122 0.35 19.72 8.63
C GLY A 122 1.30 18.64 9.14
N ASP A 123 1.31 17.44 8.56
CA ASP A 123 2.14 16.32 9.05
C ASP A 123 3.54 16.25 8.38
N GLN A 124 3.94 17.29 7.65
CA GLN A 124 5.30 17.40 7.11
C GLN A 124 6.29 17.98 8.12
N SER A 125 6.40 17.41 9.32
CA SER A 125 7.54 17.69 10.22
C SER A 125 7.45 16.90 11.53
N THR A 126 8.07 15.72 11.58
CA THR A 126 8.65 15.20 12.84
C THR A 126 9.92 14.38 12.61
N GLU A 127 10.88 14.92 11.87
CA GLU A 127 12.29 14.53 12.01
C GLU A 127 13.16 15.79 11.95
N ALA A 128 12.92 16.70 12.92
CA ALA A 128 13.88 17.75 13.24
C ALA A 128 14.95 17.17 14.17
N SER A 129 16.06 16.75 13.56
CA SER A 129 17.43 16.96 14.06
C SER A 129 17.59 17.25 15.56
N THR A 130 17.93 16.22 16.35
CA THR A 130 18.68 16.42 17.59
C THR A 130 20.18 16.42 17.28
N SER A 131 20.73 17.60 17.05
CA SER A 131 22.17 17.89 17.18
C SER A 131 22.32 19.21 17.93
N THR A 132 22.83 19.16 19.17
CA THR A 132 23.58 20.20 19.93
C THR A 132 23.88 19.54 21.29
N GLU A 133 25.06 18.95 21.50
CA GLU A 133 26.21 19.52 22.24
C GLU A 133 25.89 19.91 23.70
N GLU A 134 26.39 19.11 24.64
CA GLU A 134 27.37 19.48 25.68
C GLU A 134 28.14 18.24 26.15
#